data_AF-A0A7X7Q7W8-F1
#
_entry.id   AF-A0A7X7Q7W8-F1
#
_cell.length_a   1.000
_cell.length_b   1.000
_cell.length_c   1.000
_cell.angle_alpha   90.00
_cell.angle_beta   90.00
_cell.angle_gamma   90.00
#
_symmetry.space_group_name_H-M   'P 1'
#
loop_
_entity.id
_entity.type
_entity.pdbx_description
1 polymer ?
#
loop_
_entity_poly.entity_id
_entity_poly.type
_entity_poly.pdbx_seq_one_letter_code
_entity_poly.pdbx_strand_id
1 'polypeptide(L)'
;MAERLPDGLFERFRDARKAMGMTIYATDEPDLMRKLTDDVRSGRLVCLLADRDISGKGAQVTWPTGNRSTMPPGPALLARLSGADLRVTTTHFQRSAVLLTVSDTVDTAGGAAATTQRLADRFGAAIAADPGNWLALQPLVR
;
A
#
# COMPACT_ATOMS: atom_id res chain seq x y z
N MET A 1 -4.73 4.15 5.95
CA MET A 1 -4.49 3.60 7.31
C MET A 1 -3.08 3.98 7.78
N ALA A 2 -2.82 4.00 9.09
CA ALA A 2 -1.50 4.27 9.67
C ALA A 2 -1.29 3.55 11.01
N GLU A 3 -0.04 3.26 11.37
CA GLU A 3 0.29 2.66 12.67
C GLU A 3 0.04 3.64 13.83
N ARG A 4 -0.36 3.12 15.00
CA ARG A 4 -0.57 3.92 16.21
C ARG A 4 0.77 4.24 16.89
N LEU A 5 1.45 5.25 16.35
CA LEU A 5 2.66 5.78 16.98
C LEU A 5 2.35 6.46 18.34
N PRO A 6 3.25 6.35 19.33
CA PRO A 6 3.04 6.87 20.68
C PRO A 6 3.04 8.41 20.74
N ASP A 7 2.86 8.95 21.94
CA ASP A 7 3.00 10.37 22.27
C ASP A 7 2.10 11.31 21.44
N GLY A 8 0.92 10.83 21.05
CA GLY A 8 -0.04 11.60 20.26
C GLY A 8 0.34 11.80 18.79
N LEU A 9 1.40 11.14 18.31
CA LEU A 9 1.87 11.28 16.93
C LEU A 9 0.86 10.73 15.92
N PHE A 10 0.18 9.63 16.26
CA PHE A 10 -0.90 9.10 15.42
C PHE A 10 -2.05 10.10 15.26
N GLU A 11 -2.52 10.69 16.36
CA GLU A 11 -3.61 11.67 16.36
C GLU A 11 -3.22 12.90 15.55
N ARG A 12 -2.00 13.42 15.75
CA ARG A 12 -1.49 14.55 14.96
C ARG A 12 -1.41 14.23 13.46
N PHE A 13 -0.94 13.03 13.10
CA PHE A 13 -0.91 12.58 11.71
C PHE A 13 -2.33 12.46 11.13
N ARG A 14 -3.23 11.78 11.84
CA ARG A 14 -4.62 11.57 11.44
C ARG A 14 -5.33 12.90 11.23
N ASP A 15 -5.20 13.84 12.17
CA ASP A 15 -5.93 15.11 12.12
C ASP A 15 -5.41 16.00 10.99
N ALA A 16 -4.09 16.01 10.73
CA ALA A 16 -3.52 16.67 9.57
C ALA A 16 -4.04 16.09 8.24
N ARG A 17 -4.18 14.76 8.12
CA ARG A 17 -4.76 14.12 6.93
C ARG A 17 -6.26 14.33 6.80
N LYS A 18 -6.97 14.37 7.93
CA LYS A 18 -8.40 14.68 7.98
C LYS A 18 -8.69 16.09 7.48
N ALA A 19 -7.84 17.07 7.81
CA ALA A 19 -7.93 18.43 7.28
C ALA A 19 -7.78 18.48 5.74
N MET A 20 -7.13 17.49 5.13
CA MET A 20 -7.04 17.31 3.68
C MET A 20 -8.17 16.43 3.08
N GLY A 21 -9.21 16.12 3.86
CA GLY A 21 -10.36 15.32 3.41
C GLY A 21 -10.16 13.80 3.47
N MET A 22 -9.08 13.31 4.10
CA MET A 22 -8.80 11.88 4.20
C MET A 22 -9.38 11.27 5.47
N THR A 23 -9.89 10.05 5.38
CA THR A 23 -10.15 9.20 6.56
C THR A 23 -8.94 8.32 6.82
N ILE A 24 -8.33 8.42 8.01
CA ILE A 24 -7.21 7.56 8.41
C ILE A 24 -7.66 6.64 9.54
N TYR A 25 -7.76 5.36 9.23
CA TYR A 25 -7.90 4.30 10.23
C TYR A 25 -6.55 3.92 10.83
N ALA A 26 -6.52 3.57 12.12
CA ALA A 26 -5.35 2.93 12.70
C ALA A 26 -5.25 1.47 12.25
N THR A 27 -4.04 0.94 12.09
CA THR A 27 -3.81 -0.45 11.66
C THR A 27 -4.26 -1.49 12.67
N ASP A 28 -4.40 -1.09 13.94
CA ASP A 28 -4.88 -1.93 15.05
C ASP A 28 -6.39 -1.82 15.27
N GLU A 29 -7.12 -1.07 14.42
CA GLU A 29 -8.56 -0.94 14.60
C GLU A 29 -9.29 -2.27 14.42
N PRO A 30 -10.24 -2.59 15.33
CA PRO A 30 -11.15 -3.70 15.12
C PRO A 30 -11.90 -3.56 13.79
N ASP A 31 -12.12 -4.71 13.15
CA ASP A 31 -12.84 -4.84 11.88
C ASP A 31 -12.30 -4.00 10.72
N LEU A 32 -11.02 -3.61 10.75
CA LEU A 32 -10.42 -2.73 9.74
C LEU A 32 -10.71 -3.17 8.29
N MET A 33 -10.52 -4.45 7.98
CA MET A 33 -10.80 -4.97 6.63
C MET A 33 -12.27 -4.84 6.22
N ARG A 34 -13.21 -5.01 7.16
CA ARG A 34 -14.63 -4.80 6.89
C ARG A 34 -14.93 -3.33 6.63
N LYS A 35 -14.42 -2.42 7.47
CA LYS A 35 -14.56 -0.97 7.29
C LYS A 35 -14.03 -0.51 5.92
N LEU A 36 -12.83 -0.96 5.54
CA LEU A 36 -12.25 -0.65 4.22
C LEU A 36 -13.09 -1.22 3.07
N THR A 37 -13.66 -2.41 3.23
CA THR A 37 -14.56 -3.01 2.24
C THR A 37 -15.84 -2.20 2.09
N ASP A 38 -16.43 -1.75 3.20
CA ASP A 38 -17.62 -0.91 3.24
C ASP A 38 -17.34 0.46 2.58
N ASP A 39 -16.18 1.06 2.85
CA ASP A 39 -15.72 2.30 2.20
C ASP A 39 -15.66 2.14 0.68
N VAL A 40 -15.01 1.08 0.18
CA VAL A 40 -14.94 0.79 -1.26
C VAL A 40 -16.34 0.61 -1.85
N ARG A 41 -17.22 -0.15 -1.19
CA ARG A 41 -18.61 -0.37 -1.65
C ARG A 41 -19.45 0.91 -1.65
N SER A 42 -19.12 1.86 -0.79
CA SER A 42 -19.74 3.19 -0.77
C SER A 42 -19.20 4.14 -1.85
N GLY A 43 -18.31 3.67 -2.73
CA GLY A 43 -17.73 4.46 -3.82
C GLY A 43 -16.52 5.28 -3.42
N ARG A 44 -15.91 5.01 -2.25
CA ARG A 44 -14.69 5.71 -1.80
C ARG A 44 -13.45 5.03 -2.38
N LEU A 45 -12.45 5.86 -2.70
CA LEU A 45 -11.13 5.39 -3.06
C LEU A 45 -10.33 5.09 -1.78
N VAL A 46 -9.79 3.88 -1.70
CA VAL A 46 -8.97 3.42 -0.55
C VAL A 46 -7.50 3.34 -0.95
N CYS A 47 -6.65 4.13 -0.30
CA CYS A 47 -5.20 4.10 -0.48
C CYS A 47 -4.53 3.27 0.62
N LEU A 48 -3.67 2.33 0.21
CA LEU A 48 -2.90 1.47 1.10
C LEU A 48 -1.41 1.55 0.71
N LEU A 49 -0.55 1.89 1.67
CA LEU A 49 0.89 1.71 1.51
C LEU A 49 1.18 0.21 1.54
N ALA A 50 1.80 -0.30 0.48
CA ALA A 50 1.88 -1.73 0.21
C ALA A 50 3.24 -2.21 -0.26
N ASP A 51 4.25 -1.35 -0.30
CA ASP A 51 5.62 -1.67 -0.72
C ASP A 51 6.47 -2.29 0.40
N ARG A 52 6.02 -2.21 1.67
CA ARG A 52 6.73 -2.77 2.82
C ARG A 52 5.80 -3.46 3.82
N ASP A 53 6.21 -4.65 4.28
CA ASP A 53 5.62 -5.28 5.45
C ASP A 53 6.51 -5.10 6.69
N ILE A 54 6.10 -4.20 7.57
CA ILE A 54 6.80 -3.94 8.83
C ILE A 54 6.58 -5.08 9.84
N SER A 55 5.46 -5.82 9.72
CA SER A 55 5.12 -6.90 10.65
C SER A 55 5.96 -8.16 10.44
N GLY A 56 6.49 -8.34 9.23
CA GLY A 56 7.20 -9.56 8.78
C GLY A 56 6.30 -10.79 8.62
N LYS A 57 4.97 -10.62 8.67
CA LYS A 57 3.96 -11.70 8.57
C LYS A 57 3.17 -11.66 7.25
N GLY A 58 3.59 -10.81 6.32
CA GLY A 58 2.96 -10.58 5.03
C GLY A 58 3.17 -11.72 4.06
N ALA A 59 2.67 -11.54 2.84
CA ALA A 59 2.88 -12.50 1.77
C ALA A 59 4.35 -12.45 1.33
N GLN A 60 4.98 -13.61 1.19
CA GLN A 60 6.32 -13.69 0.60
C GLN A 60 6.28 -13.24 -0.86
N VAL A 61 7.25 -12.43 -1.23
CA VAL A 61 7.44 -11.94 -2.59
C VAL A 61 8.91 -12.03 -2.98
N THR A 62 9.16 -12.17 -4.27
CA THR A 62 10.49 -12.07 -4.88
C THR A 62 10.54 -10.79 -5.69
N TRP A 63 11.46 -9.89 -5.36
CA TRP A 63 11.66 -8.66 -6.13
C TRP A 63 12.33 -8.94 -7.47
N PRO A 64 12.24 -8.05 -8.46
CA PRO A 64 12.92 -8.20 -9.75
C PRO A 64 14.44 -8.39 -9.65
N THR A 65 15.06 -7.96 -8.53
CA THR A 65 16.49 -8.18 -8.24
C THR A 65 16.83 -9.60 -7.77
N GLY A 66 15.83 -10.46 -7.56
CA GLY A 66 15.96 -11.81 -7.00
C GLY A 66 15.86 -11.88 -5.47
N ASN A 67 15.91 -10.74 -4.78
CA ASN A 67 15.80 -10.69 -3.32
C ASN A 67 14.38 -11.09 -2.87
N ARG A 68 14.29 -11.88 -1.80
CA ARG A 68 13.01 -12.28 -1.19
C ARG A 68 12.69 -11.39 0.00
N SER A 69 11.43 -10.99 0.13
CA SER A 69 10.94 -10.24 1.30
C SER A 69 9.47 -10.55 1.57
N THR A 70 8.82 -9.75 2.41
CA THR A 70 7.37 -9.82 2.66
C THR A 70 6.70 -8.49 2.32
N MET A 71 5.47 -8.57 1.79
CA MET A 71 4.62 -7.41 1.51
C MET A 71 3.22 -7.59 2.12
N PRO A 72 2.52 -6.49 2.49
CA PRO A 72 1.20 -6.59 3.09
C PRO A 72 0.19 -7.20 2.11
N PRO A 73 -0.54 -8.27 2.48
CA PRO A 73 -1.54 -8.88 1.59
C PRO A 73 -2.86 -8.07 1.54
N GLY A 74 -2.99 -7.03 2.37
CA GLY A 74 -4.20 -6.23 2.55
C GLY A 74 -4.83 -5.72 1.25
N PRO A 75 -4.07 -5.11 0.31
CA PRO A 75 -4.63 -4.64 -0.96
C PRO A 75 -5.23 -5.77 -1.81
N ALA A 76 -4.55 -6.92 -1.88
CA ALA A 76 -5.05 -8.07 -2.62
C ALA A 76 -6.30 -8.67 -1.98
N LEU A 77 -6.34 -8.73 -0.64
CA LEU A 77 -7.52 -9.20 0.09
C LEU A 77 -8.70 -8.23 -0.08
N LEU A 78 -8.46 -6.93 0.03
CA LEU A 78 -9.49 -5.90 -0.11
C LEU A 78 -10.13 -5.94 -1.49
N ALA A 79 -9.32 -5.99 -2.56
CA ALA A 79 -9.80 -6.08 -3.92
C ALA A 79 -10.69 -7.31 -4.13
N ARG A 80 -10.28 -8.48 -3.61
CA ARG A 80 -11.06 -9.71 -3.72
C ARG A 80 -12.37 -9.69 -2.92
N LEU A 81 -12.36 -9.10 -1.72
CA LEU A 81 -13.55 -9.02 -0.86
C LEU A 81 -14.58 -8.00 -1.36
N SER A 82 -14.09 -6.90 -1.93
CA SER A 82 -14.94 -5.82 -2.44
C SER A 82 -15.35 -6.01 -3.90
N GLY A 83 -14.58 -6.76 -4.69
CA GLY A 83 -14.73 -6.87 -6.14
C GLY A 83 -14.19 -5.65 -6.91
N ALA A 84 -13.49 -4.73 -6.24
CA ALA A 84 -13.00 -3.50 -6.84
C ALA A 84 -11.69 -3.68 -7.62
N ASP A 85 -11.47 -2.79 -8.58
CA ASP A 85 -10.20 -2.65 -9.29
C ASP A 85 -9.06 -2.40 -8.30
N LEU A 86 -8.02 -3.22 -8.39
CA LEU A 86 -6.75 -3.00 -7.72
C LEU A 86 -5.78 -2.32 -8.68
N ARG A 87 -5.23 -1.16 -8.32
CA ARG A 87 -4.23 -0.45 -9.13
C ARG A 87 -2.99 -0.14 -8.30
N VAL A 88 -1.83 -0.21 -8.93
CA VAL A 88 -0.57 0.26 -8.33
C VAL A 88 -0.44 1.74 -8.62
N THR A 89 -0.18 2.52 -7.58
CA THR A 89 0.10 3.95 -7.69
C THR A 89 1.50 4.24 -7.18
N THR A 90 2.29 5.01 -7.94
CA THR A 90 3.61 5.47 -7.53
C THR A 90 3.69 6.99 -7.64
N THR A 91 4.57 7.58 -6.83
CA THR A 91 4.81 9.02 -6.77
C THR A 91 6.27 9.31 -7.01
N HIS A 92 6.58 10.29 -7.85
CA HIS A 92 7.95 10.72 -8.12
C HIS A 92 8.04 12.24 -8.06
N PHE A 93 9.11 12.75 -7.44
CA PHE A 93 9.45 14.16 -7.45
C PHE A 93 10.10 14.52 -8.77
N GLN A 94 9.50 15.49 -9.48
CA GLN A 94 10.05 16.06 -10.69
C GLN A 94 10.14 17.58 -10.53
N ARG A 95 11.36 18.08 -10.26
CA ARG A 95 11.62 19.49 -9.92
C ARG A 95 10.76 19.92 -8.73
N SER A 96 9.81 20.84 -8.93
CA SER A 96 8.90 21.37 -7.93
C SER A 96 7.53 20.67 -7.90
N ALA A 97 7.35 19.59 -8.67
CA ALA A 97 6.09 18.87 -8.76
C ALA A 97 6.20 17.43 -8.23
N VAL A 98 5.06 16.88 -7.83
CA VAL A 98 4.90 15.44 -7.56
C VAL A 98 4.06 14.86 -8.70
N LEU A 99 4.65 13.93 -9.43
CA LEU A 99 3.95 13.16 -10.46
C LEU A 99 3.35 11.91 -9.84
N LEU A 100 2.07 11.66 -10.09
CA LEU A 100 1.40 10.42 -9.73
C LEU A 100 1.19 9.56 -10.99
N THR A 101 1.64 8.32 -10.94
CA THR A 101 1.37 7.33 -11.97
C THR A 101 0.43 6.28 -11.42
N VAL A 102 -0.66 6.03 -12.13
CA VAL A 102 -1.64 4.99 -11.81
C VAL A 102 -1.57 3.93 -12.88
N SER A 103 -1.33 2.68 -12.49
CA SER A 103 -1.26 1.56 -13.42
C SER A 103 -2.63 1.12 -13.94
N ASP A 104 -2.64 0.30 -14.98
CA ASP A 104 -3.80 -0.53 -15.32
C ASP A 104 -4.21 -1.42 -14.15
N THR A 105 -5.43 -1.97 -14.21
CA THR A 105 -5.93 -2.91 -13.21
C THR A 105 -5.00 -4.12 -13.07
N VAL A 106 -4.74 -4.51 -11.83
CA VAL A 106 -3.97 -5.69 -11.47
C VAL A 106 -4.93 -6.87 -11.42
N ASP A 107 -4.61 -7.93 -12.16
CA ASP A 107 -5.32 -9.20 -12.06
C ASP A 107 -5.23 -9.76 -10.62
N THR A 108 -6.34 -10.24 -10.09
CA THR A 108 -6.45 -10.80 -8.74
C THR A 108 -6.61 -12.32 -8.73
N ALA A 109 -6.56 -12.97 -9.90
CA ALA A 109 -6.63 -14.42 -10.04
C ALA A 109 -5.45 -15.12 -9.33
N GLY A 110 -5.67 -16.36 -8.86
CA GLY A 110 -4.64 -17.11 -8.12
C GLY A 110 -4.45 -16.66 -6.66
N GLY A 111 -5.33 -15.78 -6.15
CA GLY A 111 -5.40 -15.46 -4.73
C GLY A 111 -4.43 -14.37 -4.26
N ALA A 112 -4.39 -14.16 -2.95
CA ALA A 112 -3.71 -13.00 -2.36
C ALA A 112 -2.19 -13.03 -2.55
N ALA A 113 -1.56 -14.20 -2.44
CA ALA A 113 -0.11 -14.35 -2.63
C ALA A 113 0.31 -13.99 -4.06
N ALA A 114 -0.32 -14.59 -5.08
CA ALA A 114 -0.02 -14.31 -6.49
C ALA A 114 -0.31 -12.83 -6.86
N THR A 115 -1.39 -12.27 -6.32
CA THR A 115 -1.72 -10.86 -6.51
C THR A 115 -0.66 -9.96 -5.88
N THR A 116 -0.22 -10.26 -4.66
CA THR A 116 0.82 -9.48 -3.97
C THR A 116 2.15 -9.55 -4.71
N GLN A 117 2.52 -10.70 -5.28
CA GLN A 117 3.68 -10.80 -6.16
C GLN A 117 3.57 -9.88 -7.38
N ARG A 118 2.40 -9.83 -8.04
CA ARG A 118 2.19 -8.88 -9.15
C ARG A 118 2.29 -7.41 -8.73
N LEU A 119 1.91 -7.08 -7.50
CA LEU A 119 2.17 -5.74 -6.95
C LEU A 119 3.68 -5.51 -6.77
N ALA A 120 4.42 -6.49 -6.25
CA ALA A 120 5.86 -6.43 -6.09
C ALA A 120 6.58 -6.21 -7.42
N ASP A 121 6.16 -6.91 -8.48
CA ASP A 121 6.73 -6.77 -9.82
C ASP A 121 6.55 -5.34 -10.36
N ARG A 122 5.36 -4.76 -10.18
CA ARG A 122 5.04 -3.40 -10.63
C ARG A 122 5.75 -2.32 -9.81
N PHE A 123 5.77 -2.47 -8.48
CA PHE A 123 6.57 -1.57 -7.64
C PHE A 123 8.05 -1.67 -7.98
N GLY A 124 8.57 -2.89 -8.13
CA GLY A 124 9.97 -3.14 -8.48
C GLY A 124 10.36 -2.51 -9.81
N ALA A 125 9.52 -2.60 -10.84
CA ALA A 125 9.73 -1.91 -12.11
C ALA A 125 9.77 -0.38 -11.96
N ALA A 126 8.84 0.19 -11.18
CA ALA A 126 8.80 1.63 -10.93
C ALA A 126 9.99 2.14 -10.10
N ILE A 127 10.41 1.37 -9.09
CA ILE A 127 11.59 1.68 -8.27
C ILE A 127 12.86 1.57 -9.11
N ALA A 128 12.98 0.56 -9.97
CA ALA A 128 14.14 0.41 -10.85
C ALA A 128 14.26 1.55 -11.88
N ALA A 129 13.12 2.08 -12.35
CA ALA A 129 13.10 3.20 -13.28
C ALA A 129 13.58 4.53 -12.64
N ASP A 130 13.32 4.73 -11.34
CA ASP A 130 13.74 5.92 -10.61
C ASP A 130 13.98 5.63 -9.11
N PRO A 131 15.14 5.03 -8.76
CA PRO A 131 15.38 4.55 -7.40
C PRO A 131 15.55 5.69 -6.39
N GLY A 132 15.98 6.88 -6.85
CA GLY A 132 16.16 8.05 -5.99
C GLY A 132 14.85 8.61 -5.43
N ASN A 133 13.72 8.26 -6.06
CA ASN A 133 12.39 8.67 -5.64
C ASN A 133 11.71 7.70 -4.66
N TRP A 134 12.34 6.56 -4.36
CA TRP A 134 11.84 5.62 -3.37
C TRP A 134 12.41 5.92 -1.97
N LEU A 135 11.57 6.50 -1.11
CA LEU A 135 11.94 6.89 0.26
C LEU A 135 11.93 5.70 1.23
N ALA A 136 12.71 4.66 0.91
CA ALA A 136 12.90 3.49 1.76
C ALA A 136 14.20 3.61 2.57
N LEU A 137 14.12 4.33 3.69
CA LEU A 137 15.26 4.51 4.62
C LEU A 137 15.36 3.42 5.69
N GLN A 138 14.39 2.49 5.72
CA GLN A 138 14.37 1.35 6.63
C GLN A 138 14.66 0.06 5.85
N PRO A 139 15.30 -0.95 6.49
CA PRO A 139 15.55 -2.24 5.85
C PRO A 139 14.27 -2.90 5.34
N LEU A 140 14.29 -3.37 4.10
CA LEU A 140 13.20 -4.14 3.48
C LEU A 140 13.39 -5.65 3.54
N VAL A 141 14.66 -6.06 3.60
CA VAL A 141 15.09 -7.44 3.72
C VAL A 141 15.68 -7.60 5.11
N ARG A 142 15.24 -8.64 5.81
CA ARG A 142 15.91 -9.13 7.01
C ARG A 142 16.92 -10.19 6.62
#